data_AF-M0EJN7-F1
#
_entry.id   AF-M0EJN7-F1
#
_cell.length_a   1.000
_cell.length_b   1.000
_cell.length_c   1.000
_cell.angle_alpha   90.00
_cell.angle_beta   90.00
_cell.angle_gamma   90.00
#
_symmetry.space_group_name_H-M   'P 1'
#
loop_
_entity.id
_entity.type
_entity.pdbx_description
1 polymer ?
#
loop_
_entity_poly.entity_id
_entity_poly.type
_entity_poly.pdbx_seq_one_letter_code
_entity_poly.pdbx_strand_id
1 'polypeptide(L)' 'DTGSPGDPDATAPTDGEPAGTPAHDALLGGSLPIVENLRALDRLPDRFRLYAFPLRLRDADGSPVRAVAEWGD' A
#
# COMPACT_ATOMS: atom_id res chain seq x y z
N ASP A 1 22.11 20.51 16.33
CA ASP A 1 21.80 21.09 15.02
C ASP A 1 22.41 20.20 13.95
N THR A 2 21.62 19.23 13.48
CA THR A 2 21.99 18.37 12.35
C THR A 2 20.69 18.08 11.62
N GLY A 3 20.30 19.00 10.74
CA GLY A 3 19.21 18.77 9.79
C GLY A 3 19.61 17.65 8.84
N SER A 4 18.81 16.58 8.82
CA SER A 4 18.89 15.58 7.76
C SER A 4 18.62 16.27 6.42
N PRO A 5 19.39 16.01 5.35
CA PRO A 5 19.09 16.56 4.04
C PRO A 5 17.76 15.96 3.60
N GLY A 6 16.76 16.83 3.36
CA GLY A 6 15.45 16.42 2.90
C GLY A 6 15.53 15.66 1.58
N ASP A 7 14.67 14.66 1.44
CA ASP A 7 14.54 13.86 0.21
C ASP A 7 14.30 14.78 -1.00
N PRO A 8 15.05 14.61 -2.09
CA PRO A 8 14.90 15.43 -3.29
C PRO A 8 13.58 15.17 -4.04
N ASP A 9 12.80 14.16 -3.62
CA ASP A 9 11.49 13.79 -4.17
C ASP A 9 10.31 14.34 -3.32
N ALA A 10 10.60 15.12 -2.27
CA ALA A 10 9.58 15.78 -1.46
C ALA A 10 8.95 16.94 -2.25
N THR A 11 8.03 16.59 -3.17
CA THR A 11 7.14 17.56 -3.79
C THR A 11 6.34 18.21 -2.66
N ALA A 12 6.44 19.53 -2.52
CA ALA A 12 5.68 20.26 -1.51
C ALA A 12 4.18 19.95 -1.68
N PRO A 13 3.44 19.63 -0.61
CA PRO A 13 2.03 19.29 -0.72
C PRO A 13 1.29 20.43 -1.41
N THR A 14 0.58 20.11 -2.48
CA THR A 14 -0.31 21.07 -3.14
C THR A 14 -1.55 21.29 -2.26
N ASP A 15 -2.21 22.45 -2.41
CA ASP A 15 -3.41 22.76 -1.59
C ASP A 15 -4.47 21.66 -1.75
N GLY A 16 -4.62 20.82 -0.73
CA GLY A 16 -5.57 19.70 -0.67
C GLY A 16 -4.95 18.30 -0.67
N GLU A 17 -3.65 18.15 -0.95
CA GLU A 17 -2.95 16.89 -0.77
C GLU A 17 -2.51 16.71 0.68
N PRO A 18 -2.76 15.53 1.29
CA PRO A 18 -2.24 15.25 2.62
C PRO A 18 -0.71 15.27 2.59
N ALA A 19 -0.10 15.87 3.62
CA ALA A 19 1.33 15.74 3.82
C ALA A 19 1.67 14.27 4.12
N GLY A 20 2.66 13.71 3.42
CA GLY A 20 3.12 12.34 3.61
C GLY A 20 2.11 11.28 3.15
N THR A 21 2.11 10.13 3.83
CA THR A 21 1.33 8.95 3.46
C THR A 21 0.46 8.47 4.63
N PRO A 22 -0.58 9.23 5.03
CA PRO A 22 -1.34 8.97 6.26
C PRO A 22 -2.00 7.58 6.30
N ALA A 23 -2.38 7.01 5.16
CA ALA A 23 -2.87 5.65 5.07
C ALA A 23 -1.78 4.61 5.40
N HIS A 24 -0.54 4.85 4.96
CA HIS A 24 0.59 3.98 5.29
C HIS A 24 0.92 4.06 6.77
N ASP A 25 1.00 5.27 7.33
CA ASP A 25 1.29 5.48 8.74
C ASP A 25 0.27 4.76 9.64
N ALA A 26 -1.02 4.90 9.34
CA ALA A 26 -2.08 4.28 10.12
C ALA A 26 -2.09 2.75 10.00
N LEU A 27 -1.98 2.21 8.77
CA LEU A 27 -2.08 0.77 8.54
C LEU A 27 -0.81 0.02 8.99
N LEU A 28 0.38 0.50 8.58
CA LEU A 28 1.65 -0.12 8.96
C LEU A 28 1.94 0.06 10.45
N GLY A 29 1.59 1.22 11.03
CA GLY A 29 1.64 1.43 12.49
C GLY A 29 0.76 0.44 13.26
N GLY A 30 -0.34 -0.01 12.66
CA GLY A 30 -1.20 -1.08 13.16
C GLY A 30 -0.75 -2.51 12.81
N SER A 31 0.44 -2.70 12.23
CA SER A 31 0.93 -3.98 11.70
C SER A 31 0.01 -4.63 10.67
N LEU A 32 -0.73 -3.82 9.90
CA LEU A 32 -1.60 -4.29 8.82
C LEU A 32 -0.89 -4.18 7.47
N PRO A 33 -0.98 -5.19 6.60
CA PRO A 33 -0.38 -5.14 5.28
C PRO A 33 -1.15 -4.20 4.35
N ILE A 34 -0.44 -3.66 3.36
CA ILE A 34 -1.02 -2.86 2.27
C ILE A 34 -0.87 -3.64 0.97
N VAL A 35 -1.93 -3.66 0.16
CA VAL A 35 -1.91 -4.17 -1.21
C VAL A 35 -2.31 -3.02 -2.13
N GLU A 36 -1.37 -2.58 -2.95
CA GLU A 36 -1.52 -1.43 -3.83
C GLU A 36 -1.54 -1.82 -5.31
N ASN A 37 -1.81 -0.85 -6.19
CA ASN A 37 -1.80 -1.02 -7.64
C ASN A 37 -2.74 -2.12 -8.17
N LEU A 38 -3.80 -2.44 -7.43
CA LEU A 38 -4.82 -3.40 -7.84
C LEU A 38 -5.55 -2.93 -9.09
N ARG A 39 -6.02 -3.89 -9.89
CA ARG A 39 -6.72 -3.67 -11.15
C ARG A 39 -8.04 -4.45 -11.14
N ALA A 40 -8.95 -4.11 -12.06
CA ALA A 40 -10.22 -4.80 -12.25
C ALA A 40 -11.16 -4.76 -11.02
N LEU A 41 -11.03 -3.75 -10.16
CA LEU A 41 -11.85 -3.58 -8.95
C LEU A 41 -13.33 -3.35 -9.28
N ASP A 42 -13.61 -2.76 -10.45
CA ASP A 42 -14.95 -2.52 -11.01
C ASP A 42 -15.73 -3.82 -11.33
N ARG A 43 -15.05 -4.97 -11.30
CA ARG A 43 -15.63 -6.28 -11.60
C ARG A 43 -15.93 -7.11 -10.35
N LEU A 44 -15.61 -6.60 -9.17
CA LEU A 44 -15.77 -7.30 -7.89
C LEU A 44 -17.14 -6.99 -7.27
N PRO A 45 -17.76 -7.97 -6.58
CA PRO A 45 -18.93 -7.70 -5.74
C PRO A 45 -18.52 -6.92 -4.48
N ASP A 46 -19.49 -6.44 -3.72
CA ASP A 46 -19.27 -5.74 -2.44
C ASP A 46 -18.46 -6.57 -1.42
N ARG A 47 -18.52 -7.91 -1.52
CA ARG A 47 -17.78 -8.83 -0.64
C ARG A 47 -17.14 -9.96 -1.44
N PHE A 48 -15.84 -10.09 -1.29
CA PHE A 48 -15.01 -11.13 -1.88
C PHE A 48 -13.87 -11.48 -0.93
N ARG A 49 -13.20 -12.60 -1.19
CA ARG A 49 -11.96 -13.00 -0.50
C ARG A 49 -10.77 -12.64 -1.37
N LEU A 50 -9.79 -11.93 -0.79
CA LEU A 50 -8.52 -11.61 -1.45
C LEU A 50 -7.43 -12.60 -1.03
N TYR A 51 -6.74 -13.15 -2.01
CA TYR A 51 -5.49 -13.87 -1.85
C TYR A 51 -4.35 -13.04 -2.45
N ALA A 52 -3.35 -12.71 -1.64
CA ALA A 52 -2.22 -11.87 -2.02
C ALA A 52 -0.96 -12.35 -1.30
N PHE A 53 -0.38 -13.46 -1.78
CA PHE A 53 0.78 -14.06 -1.14
C PHE A 53 2.08 -13.39 -1.60
N PRO A 54 2.86 -12.76 -0.71
CA PRO A 54 4.14 -12.16 -1.05
C PRO A 54 5.20 -13.23 -1.35
N LEU A 55 6.21 -12.84 -2.15
CA LEU A 55 7.43 -13.61 -2.28
C LEU A 55 8.19 -13.60 -0.97
N ARG A 56 8.86 -14.72 -0.65
CA ARG A 56 9.67 -14.86 0.57
C ARG A 56 11.07 -14.26 0.36
N LEU A 57 11.14 -12.94 0.27
CA LEU A 57 12.40 -12.18 0.17
C LEU A 57 12.96 -11.94 1.57
N ARG A 58 14.29 -11.93 1.70
CA ARG A 58 14.96 -11.63 2.97
C ARG A 58 15.07 -10.11 3.14
N ASP A 59 14.81 -9.62 4.34
CA ASP A 59 14.97 -8.22 4.74
C ASP A 59 14.26 -7.21 3.80
N ALA A 60 13.08 -7.60 3.29
CA ALA A 60 12.29 -6.80 2.37
C ALA A 60 10.96 -6.37 3.01
N ASP A 61 10.56 -5.12 2.73
CA ASP A 61 9.33 -4.52 3.25
C ASP A 61 8.09 -4.84 2.41
N GLY A 62 8.29 -5.44 1.23
CA GLY A 62 7.22 -5.81 0.31
C GLY A 62 7.70 -6.65 -0.86
N SER A 63 6.76 -7.15 -1.66
CA SER A 63 7.07 -7.90 -2.89
C SER A 63 5.87 -7.88 -3.84
N PRO A 64 6.08 -8.06 -5.15
CA PRO A 64 4.97 -8.23 -6.08
C PRO A 64 4.16 -9.48 -5.74
N VAL A 65 2.85 -9.41 -5.98
CA VAL A 65 1.92 -10.53 -5.80
C VAL A 65 1.12 -10.79 -7.06
N ARG A 66 0.67 -12.04 -7.22
CA ARG A 66 -0.49 -12.33 -8.06
C ARG A 66 -1.73 -12.23 -7.18
N ALA A 67 -2.35 -11.05 -7.16
CA ALA A 67 -3.62 -10.85 -6.44
C ALA A 67 -4.73 -11.66 -7.12
N VAL A 68 -5.47 -12.44 -6.33
CA VAL A 68 -6.61 -13.23 -6.77
C VAL A 68 -7.80 -12.91 -5.87
N ALA A 69 -8.93 -12.55 -6.47
CA ALA A 69 -10.19 -12.43 -5.77
C ALA A 69 -11.03 -13.70 -6.02
N GLU A 70 -11.67 -14.20 -4.96
CA GLU A 70 -12.63 -15.30 -4.97
C GLU A 70 -13.97 -14.79 -4.43
N TRP A 71 -15.04 -15.04 -5.16
CA TRP A 71 -16.40 -14.67 -4.76
C TRP A 71 -17.42 -15.58 -5.46
N GLY A 72 -18.56 -15.80 -4.80
CA GLY A 72 -19.54 -16.82 -5.17
C GLY A 72 -19.34 -18.12 -4.37
N ASP A 73 -20.24 -19.08 -4.59
CA ASP A 73 -19.92 -20.51 -4.50
C ASP A 73 -19.38 -20.98 -5.86
#